data_AF-A0A7C6GW15-F1
#
_entry.id   AF-A0A7C6GW15-F1
#
_cell.length_a   1.000
_cell.length_b   1.000
_cell.length_c   1.000
_cell.angle_alpha   90.00
_cell.angle_beta   90.00
_cell.angle_gamma   90.00
#
_symmetry.space_group_name_H-M   'P 1'
#
loop_
_entity.id
_entity.type
_entity.pdbx_description
1 polymer ?
#
loop_
_entity_poly.entity_id
_entity_poly.type
_entity_poly.pdbx_seq_one_letter_code
_entity_poly.pdbx_strand_id
1 'polypeptide(L)'
;MCFSHSYGGKACPCRCFPGGDSGKIWSGVCWRARPLCGEDFPHRPHGVRDSLRHAYQPGGVRDEPGYARRGHQCGRESLETGPIGGSLVRFTVRDAVDILVVAYVIYRVIYAIQGTRAITLVKGLAVVFASSVVARALKLRTITWLLDNVTTAVIVALPVVFYPELRRTLEEIGRGQFLARWRSGSASPYAEVSGVVARAAAALSAQRIGALIVLQRELGLKEYIDSGIALDALVSEELLRNIFEPRSPLHDGAVIIQGNRIRSARCVLPLTSGDLGSGVGTRHRAAVGLAEQSDAVVVVVSEETGIISLAVGGRLQRYFNEVRLRERLEYHLQNKGERRFTFGGDY
;
A
#
# COMPACT_ATOMS: atom_id res chain seq x y z
N MET A 1 6.15 2.11 -43.90
CA MET A 1 7.09 1.46 -44.85
C MET A 1 8.16 0.75 -44.03
N CYS A 2 8.17 -0.58 -44.02
CA CYS A 2 9.21 -1.38 -43.37
C CYS A 2 9.99 -2.12 -44.45
N PHE A 3 11.31 -1.92 -44.46
CA PHE A 3 12.24 -2.64 -45.32
C PHE A 3 12.38 -4.08 -44.85
N SER A 4 12.23 -5.02 -45.79
CA SER A 4 12.45 -6.45 -45.58
C SER A 4 13.90 -6.77 -45.93
N HIS A 5 14.69 -7.31 -45.00
CA HIS A 5 15.92 -8.01 -45.34
C HIS A 5 15.62 -9.51 -45.40
N SER A 6 15.89 -10.09 -46.56
CA SER A 6 15.65 -11.48 -46.91
C SER A 6 16.93 -12.29 -46.66
N TYR A 7 16.85 -13.32 -45.83
CA TYR A 7 17.78 -14.45 -45.82
C TYR A 7 17.01 -15.72 -45.44
N GLY A 8 17.03 -16.72 -46.33
CA GLY A 8 16.65 -18.11 -46.02
C GLY A 8 15.14 -18.36 -45.93
N GLY A 9 14.57 -18.93 -46.99
CA GLY A 9 13.13 -19.16 -47.14
C GLY A 9 12.46 -19.99 -46.05
N LYS A 10 11.36 -19.45 -45.53
CA LYS A 10 10.04 -20.07 -45.28
C LYS A 10 9.14 -18.98 -44.69
N ALA A 11 8.17 -18.51 -45.46
CA ALA A 11 7.21 -17.50 -45.00
C ALA A 11 6.14 -18.16 -44.12
N CYS A 12 6.04 -17.76 -42.85
CA CYS A 12 4.87 -18.07 -42.01
C CYS A 12 3.81 -16.97 -42.21
N PRO A 13 2.52 -17.32 -42.42
CA PRO A 13 1.48 -16.32 -42.55
C PRO A 13 1.11 -15.76 -41.16
N CYS A 14 1.36 -14.48 -40.94
CA CYS A 14 0.79 -13.73 -39.81
C CYS A 14 -0.66 -13.34 -40.17
N ARG A 15 -1.66 -13.92 -39.49
CA ARG A 15 -3.05 -13.41 -39.55
C ARG A 15 -3.22 -12.26 -38.55
N CYS A 16 -3.44 -11.06 -39.05
CA CYS A 16 -4.00 -9.95 -38.28
C CYS A 16 -5.54 -10.04 -38.32
N PHE A 17 -6.20 -9.96 -37.17
CA PHE A 17 -7.63 -9.70 -37.11
C PHE A 17 -7.89 -8.18 -37.15
N PRO A 18 -8.78 -7.66 -38.01
CA PRO A 18 -9.18 -6.27 -37.97
C PRO A 18 -10.09 -6.03 -36.76
N GLY A 19 -9.68 -5.11 -35.88
CA GLY A 19 -10.55 -4.53 -34.86
C GLY A 19 -11.49 -3.51 -35.50
N GLY A 20 -12.78 -3.63 -35.18
CA GLY A 20 -13.82 -2.66 -35.56
C GLY A 20 -13.70 -1.34 -34.79
N ASP A 21 -14.14 -0.28 -35.45
CA ASP A 21 -14.08 1.14 -35.15
C ASP A 21 -14.33 1.58 -33.69
N SER A 22 -13.41 2.37 -33.15
CA SER A 22 -13.63 3.80 -32.86
C SER A 22 -12.42 4.41 -32.16
N GLY A 23 -11.95 5.54 -32.67
CA GLY A 23 -10.63 6.10 -32.38
C GLY A 23 -10.37 6.48 -30.92
N LYS A 24 -9.16 6.12 -30.45
CA LYS A 24 -8.19 7.03 -29.82
C LYS A 24 -6.89 6.27 -29.51
N ILE A 25 -5.79 6.95 -29.77
CA ILE A 25 -4.40 6.49 -29.74
C ILE A 25 -4.00 6.06 -28.33
N TRP A 26 -3.58 4.80 -28.17
CA TRP A 26 -2.75 4.34 -27.04
C TRP A 26 -1.55 3.56 -27.57
N SER A 27 -0.37 4.03 -27.23
CA SER A 27 0.90 3.34 -27.36
C SER A 27 0.89 2.06 -26.50
N GLY A 28 0.61 0.92 -27.13
CA GLY A 28 0.59 -0.39 -26.49
C GLY A 28 1.90 -1.14 -26.71
N VAL A 29 2.62 -1.39 -25.61
CA VAL A 29 3.78 -2.29 -25.53
C VAL A 29 3.33 -3.72 -25.88
N CYS A 30 3.95 -4.32 -26.90
CA CYS A 30 3.67 -5.68 -27.34
C CYS A 30 4.39 -6.69 -26.41
N TRP A 31 3.63 -7.51 -25.69
CA TRP A 31 4.17 -8.58 -24.86
C TRP A 31 4.61 -9.78 -25.73
N ARG A 32 5.83 -10.24 -25.46
CA ARG A 32 6.53 -11.41 -26.03
C ARG A 32 5.62 -12.63 -26.27
N ALA A 33 5.58 -13.10 -27.52
CA ALA A 33 5.10 -14.44 -27.87
C ALA A 33 6.20 -15.49 -27.60
N ARG A 34 5.84 -16.63 -26.97
CA ARG A 34 6.71 -17.82 -26.84
C ARG A 34 6.58 -18.71 -28.10
N PRO A 35 7.66 -19.30 -28.61
CA PRO A 35 7.57 -20.33 -29.65
C PRO A 35 7.26 -21.70 -29.01
N LEU A 36 6.29 -22.41 -29.58
CA LEU A 36 6.12 -23.85 -29.44
C LEU A 36 6.59 -24.48 -30.75
N CYS A 37 7.69 -25.24 -30.71
CA CYS A 37 8.06 -26.17 -31.77
C CYS A 37 8.40 -27.51 -31.11
N GLY A 38 7.63 -28.53 -31.47
CA GLY A 38 7.91 -29.93 -31.19
C GLY A 38 8.49 -30.59 -32.43
N GLU A 39 9.46 -31.46 -32.19
CA GLU A 39 10.05 -32.47 -33.10
C GLU A 39 9.60 -33.84 -32.55
N ASP A 40 9.46 -34.95 -33.26
CA ASP A 40 9.44 -35.33 -34.67
C ASP A 40 8.97 -36.81 -34.67
N PHE A 41 8.21 -37.24 -35.67
CA PHE A 41 7.90 -38.66 -35.95
C PHE A 41 8.83 -39.17 -37.06
N PRO A 42 9.04 -40.50 -37.17
CA PRO A 42 8.64 -41.11 -38.44
C PRO A 42 7.98 -42.50 -38.31
N HIS A 43 7.06 -42.75 -39.24
CA HIS A 43 6.35 -44.01 -39.50
C HIS A 43 7.14 -44.97 -40.41
N ARG A 44 6.86 -46.28 -40.30
CA ARG A 44 6.40 -47.23 -41.38
C ARG A 44 6.62 -48.71 -40.96
N PRO A 45 6.02 -49.72 -41.64
CA PRO A 45 4.61 -49.92 -41.99
C PRO A 45 4.11 -51.37 -41.69
N HIS A 46 2.84 -51.66 -41.99
CA HIS A 46 2.15 -52.95 -41.82
C HIS A 46 2.49 -54.03 -42.87
N GLY A 47 2.43 -55.31 -42.46
CA GLY A 47 2.24 -56.54 -43.27
C GLY A 47 1.87 -57.71 -42.33
N VAL A 48 0.64 -58.23 -42.26
CA VAL A 48 -0.08 -59.19 -43.13
C VAL A 48 0.31 -60.67 -42.90
N ARG A 49 -0.70 -61.45 -42.46
CA ARG A 49 -1.00 -62.90 -42.66
C ARG A 49 -0.41 -64.03 -41.79
N ASP A 50 -1.38 -64.78 -41.24
CA ASP A 50 -1.64 -66.22 -41.37
C ASP A 50 -0.73 -67.30 -40.76
N SER A 51 -1.27 -67.93 -39.71
CA SER A 51 -1.64 -69.37 -39.66
C SER A 51 -0.58 -70.49 -39.54
N LEU A 52 -1.00 -71.54 -38.82
CA LEU A 52 -0.52 -72.95 -38.78
C LEU A 52 0.69 -73.23 -37.86
N ARG A 53 0.49 -73.94 -36.73
CA ARG A 53 0.32 -75.39 -36.47
C ARG A 53 1.65 -76.18 -36.34
N HIS A 54 1.74 -76.87 -35.19
CA HIS A 54 2.33 -78.19 -34.92
C HIS A 54 3.85 -78.42 -34.86
N ALA A 55 4.27 -78.98 -33.71
CA ALA A 55 5.16 -80.16 -33.47
C ALA A 55 6.04 -79.89 -32.23
N TYR A 56 5.82 -80.51 -31.06
CA TYR A 56 6.27 -81.85 -30.63
C TYR A 56 7.77 -82.13 -30.81
N GLN A 57 8.56 -81.98 -29.74
CA GLN A 57 9.30 -83.08 -29.08
C GLN A 57 10.02 -82.61 -27.80
N PRO A 58 10.12 -83.47 -26.75
CA PRO A 58 10.84 -83.20 -25.51
C PRO A 58 12.25 -83.81 -25.52
N GLY A 59 13.13 -83.30 -24.67
CA GLY A 59 14.33 -84.03 -24.25
C GLY A 59 15.61 -83.21 -24.30
N GLY A 60 16.14 -82.85 -23.14
CA GLY A 60 17.44 -82.20 -23.02
C GLY A 60 17.72 -81.73 -21.60
N VAL A 61 17.87 -82.68 -20.68
CA VAL A 61 18.48 -82.45 -19.36
C VAL A 61 19.91 -81.98 -19.57
N ARG A 62 20.27 -80.83 -19.00
CA ARG A 62 21.64 -80.44 -18.63
C ARG A 62 21.57 -79.22 -17.70
N ASP A 63 21.67 -79.53 -16.42
CA ASP A 63 22.48 -78.86 -15.41
C ASP A 63 22.48 -77.32 -15.39
N GLU A 64 21.67 -76.79 -14.47
CA GLU A 64 21.88 -75.54 -13.72
C GLU A 64 23.33 -75.42 -13.22
N PRO A 65 23.92 -74.20 -13.14
CA PRO A 65 23.36 -73.20 -12.24
C PRO A 65 23.49 -71.72 -12.67
N GLY A 66 22.57 -70.91 -12.12
CA GLY A 66 22.95 -69.58 -11.67
C GLY A 66 22.31 -68.41 -12.41
N TYR A 67 20.99 -68.23 -12.27
CA TYR A 67 20.45 -66.89 -12.28
C TYR A 67 19.23 -66.74 -11.38
N ALA A 68 19.38 -65.93 -10.33
CA ALA A 68 18.40 -64.97 -9.82
C ALA A 68 18.31 -65.01 -8.29
N ARG A 69 18.83 -63.98 -7.64
CA ARG A 69 17.96 -62.99 -6.98
C ARG A 69 18.62 -61.62 -7.06
N ARG A 70 18.05 -60.75 -7.89
CA ARG A 70 18.18 -59.30 -7.73
C ARG A 70 17.63 -59.00 -6.33
N GLY A 71 18.52 -58.64 -5.41
CA GLY A 71 18.12 -58.17 -4.10
C GLY A 71 17.23 -56.95 -4.26
N HIS A 72 15.94 -57.11 -3.95
CA HIS A 72 15.13 -56.00 -3.52
C HIS A 72 15.83 -55.42 -2.29
N GLN A 73 16.45 -54.25 -2.43
CA GLN A 73 16.76 -53.41 -1.29
C GLN A 73 15.43 -52.99 -0.68
N CYS A 74 14.95 -53.79 0.27
CA CYS A 74 14.06 -53.31 1.30
C CYS A 74 14.90 -52.29 2.09
N GLY A 75 14.72 -51.01 1.77
CA GLY A 75 15.16 -49.94 2.65
C GLY A 75 14.51 -50.19 4.00
N ARG A 76 15.29 -50.71 4.95
CA ARG A 76 15.00 -50.53 6.37
C ARG A 76 14.99 -49.02 6.57
N GLU A 77 13.81 -48.44 6.72
CA GLU A 77 13.64 -47.23 7.51
C GLU A 77 14.06 -47.59 8.93
N SER A 78 15.37 -47.48 9.16
CA SER A 78 15.93 -47.37 10.48
C SER A 78 15.26 -46.16 11.10
N LEU A 79 14.35 -46.40 12.03
CA LEU A 79 13.93 -45.42 13.02
C LEU A 79 15.20 -44.97 13.75
N GLU A 80 15.87 -43.96 13.21
CA GLU A 80 16.75 -43.10 13.99
C GLU A 80 15.85 -42.32 14.94
N THR A 81 15.51 -42.95 16.06
CA THR A 81 15.21 -42.22 17.29
C THR A 81 16.49 -41.49 17.69
N GLY A 82 16.74 -40.35 17.05
CA GLY A 82 17.74 -39.40 17.49
C GLY A 82 17.42 -39.01 18.94
N PRO A 83 18.43 -38.89 19.80
CA PRO A 83 18.19 -38.54 21.19
C PRO A 83 17.50 -37.17 21.25
N ILE A 84 16.34 -37.11 21.91
CA ILE A 84 15.78 -35.89 22.51
C ILE A 84 16.68 -35.52 23.71
N GLY A 85 17.95 -35.31 23.43
CA GLY A 85 18.97 -34.80 24.35
C GLY A 85 19.17 -33.34 24.01
N GLY A 86 18.96 -32.48 25.01
CA GLY A 86 18.90 -31.03 24.87
C GLY A 86 19.94 -30.45 23.92
N SER A 87 19.48 -30.03 22.75
CA SER A 87 20.17 -29.07 21.91
C SER A 87 20.15 -27.74 22.67
N LEU A 88 21.14 -27.54 23.54
CA LEU A 88 21.61 -26.22 23.91
C LEU A 88 21.84 -25.48 22.59
N VAL A 89 20.90 -24.59 22.25
CA VAL A 89 20.89 -23.81 21.02
C VAL A 89 22.23 -23.10 20.96
N ARG A 90 23.14 -23.59 20.11
CA ARG A 90 24.39 -22.88 19.82
C ARG A 90 23.98 -21.68 18.99
N PHE A 91 23.65 -20.58 19.67
CA PHE A 91 23.38 -19.30 19.04
C PHE A 91 24.60 -18.92 18.21
N THR A 92 24.45 -19.03 16.90
CA THR A 92 25.49 -18.62 15.97
C THR A 92 25.37 -17.11 15.77
N VAL A 93 26.49 -16.43 15.52
CA VAL A 93 26.47 -14.99 15.16
C VAL A 93 25.56 -14.72 13.95
N ARG A 94 25.45 -15.71 13.04
CA ARG A 94 24.49 -15.68 11.92
C ARG A 94 23.03 -15.62 12.38
N ASP A 95 22.65 -16.42 13.39
CA ASP A 95 21.29 -16.44 13.93
C ASP A 95 20.99 -15.11 14.64
N ALA A 96 21.97 -14.53 15.34
CA ALA A 96 21.84 -13.22 15.96
C ALA A 96 21.65 -12.11 14.92
N VAL A 97 22.41 -12.12 13.81
CA VAL A 97 22.25 -11.17 12.71
C VAL A 97 20.90 -11.36 12.02
N ASP A 98 20.47 -12.60 11.77
CA ASP A 98 19.17 -12.90 11.16
C ASP A 98 18.01 -12.39 12.02
N ILE A 99 18.01 -12.72 13.33
CA ILE A 99 17.01 -12.22 14.28
C ILE A 99 17.02 -10.70 14.34
N LEU A 100 18.19 -10.05 14.33
CA LEU A 100 18.30 -8.59 14.38
C LEU A 100 17.76 -7.93 13.11
N VAL A 101 18.02 -8.51 11.93
CA VAL A 101 17.47 -8.03 10.66
C VAL A 101 15.95 -8.21 10.64
N VAL A 102 15.44 -9.39 10.99
CA VAL A 102 14.00 -9.66 11.06
C VAL A 102 13.32 -8.74 12.08
N ALA A 103 13.90 -8.58 13.27
CA ALA A 103 13.39 -7.67 14.30
C ALA A 103 13.39 -6.22 13.82
N TYR A 104 14.44 -5.76 13.13
CA TYR A 104 14.48 -4.43 12.54
C TYR A 104 13.38 -4.24 11.48
N VAL A 105 13.19 -5.20 10.57
CA VAL A 105 12.13 -5.16 9.55
C VAL A 105 10.75 -5.13 10.20
N ILE A 106 10.48 -6.02 11.16
CA ILE A 106 9.21 -6.05 11.90
C ILE A 106 8.97 -4.72 12.62
N TYR A 107 9.99 -4.20 13.31
CA TYR A 107 9.91 -2.90 13.99
C TYR A 107 9.57 -1.78 13.01
N ARG A 108 10.22 -1.76 11.84
CA ARG A 108 9.94 -0.76 10.78
C ARG A 108 8.54 -0.89 10.20
N VAL A 109 8.04 -2.11 10.01
CA VAL A 109 6.68 -2.37 9.54
C VAL A 109 5.66 -1.89 10.58
N ILE A 110 5.85 -2.24 11.85
CA ILE A 110 4.99 -1.77 12.94
C ILE A 110 4.99 -0.23 13.00
N TYR A 111 6.16 0.39 12.96
CA TYR A 111 6.27 1.85 12.96
C TYR A 111 5.62 2.51 11.73
N ALA A 112 5.69 1.87 10.56
CA ALA A 112 5.06 2.38 9.33
C ALA A 112 3.53 2.30 9.35
N ILE A 113 2.96 1.33 10.08
CA ILE A 113 1.50 1.16 10.20
C ILE A 113 0.94 2.02 11.35
N GLN A 114 1.78 2.43 12.31
CA GLN A 114 1.39 3.35 13.38
C GLN A 114 0.87 4.67 12.81
N GLY A 115 -0.29 5.10 13.30
CA GLY A 115 -0.97 6.30 12.82
C GLY A 115 -1.88 6.09 11.63
N THR A 116 -2.00 4.90 11.04
CA THR A 116 -2.97 4.64 9.95
C THR A 116 -4.30 4.08 10.48
N ARG A 117 -5.40 4.22 9.73
CA ARG A 117 -6.67 3.51 10.05
C ARG A 117 -6.50 1.99 10.15
N ALA A 118 -5.45 1.43 9.52
CA ALA A 118 -5.12 0.02 9.61
C ALA A 118 -4.80 -0.43 11.05
N ILE A 119 -4.29 0.44 11.93
CA ILE A 119 -4.03 0.06 13.33
C ILE A 119 -5.32 -0.29 14.08
N THR A 120 -6.43 0.42 13.78
CA THR A 120 -7.73 0.15 14.38
C THR A 120 -8.27 -1.20 13.91
N LEU A 121 -8.08 -1.52 12.63
CA LEU A 121 -8.45 -2.83 12.07
C LEU A 121 -7.60 -3.96 12.68
N VAL A 122 -6.29 -3.76 12.81
CA VAL A 122 -5.39 -4.74 13.45
C VAL A 122 -5.75 -4.96 14.91
N LYS A 123 -6.06 -3.90 15.67
CA LYS A 123 -6.54 -4.02 17.05
C LYS A 123 -7.85 -4.80 17.13
N GLY A 124 -8.81 -4.52 16.24
CA GLY A 124 -10.07 -5.25 16.16
C GLY A 124 -9.86 -6.75 15.87
N LEU A 125 -9.00 -7.07 14.89
CA LEU A 125 -8.64 -8.45 14.57
C LEU A 125 -7.94 -9.16 15.73
N ALA A 126 -7.03 -8.46 16.43
CA ALA A 126 -6.34 -9.00 17.61
C ALA A 126 -7.31 -9.35 18.74
N VAL A 127 -8.35 -8.52 18.95
CA VAL A 127 -9.41 -8.81 19.94
C VAL A 127 -10.17 -10.07 19.54
N VAL A 128 -10.60 -10.22 18.28
CA VAL A 128 -11.31 -11.42 17.82
C VAL A 128 -10.46 -12.69 18.00
N PHE A 129 -9.17 -12.63 17.65
CA PHE A 129 -8.23 -13.73 17.85
C PHE A 129 -8.04 -14.06 19.34
N ALA A 130 -7.84 -13.05 20.19
CA ALA A 130 -7.70 -13.23 21.63
C ALA A 130 -8.97 -13.86 22.24
N SER A 131 -10.16 -13.38 21.86
CA SER A 131 -11.43 -13.96 22.27
C SER A 131 -11.57 -15.43 21.85
N SER A 132 -11.08 -15.80 20.66
CA SER A 132 -11.08 -17.19 20.20
C SER A 132 -10.17 -18.08 21.06
N VAL A 133 -8.96 -17.60 21.39
CA VAL A 133 -8.04 -18.31 22.30
C VAL A 133 -8.66 -18.50 23.69
N VAL A 134 -9.27 -17.45 24.25
CA VAL A 134 -9.95 -17.50 25.55
C VAL A 134 -11.13 -18.46 25.52
N ALA A 135 -11.97 -18.42 24.47
CA ALA A 135 -13.11 -19.33 24.33
C ALA A 135 -12.68 -20.80 24.25
N ARG A 136 -11.57 -21.09 23.54
CA ARG A 136 -10.98 -22.43 23.46
C ARG A 136 -10.41 -22.88 24.81
N ALA A 137 -9.72 -21.99 25.53
CA ALA A 137 -9.21 -22.27 26.87
C ALA A 137 -10.34 -22.61 27.85
N LEU A 138 -11.47 -21.91 27.76
CA LEU A 138 -12.68 -22.15 28.57
C LEU A 138 -13.58 -23.29 28.05
N LYS A 139 -13.20 -23.94 26.94
CA LYS A 139 -13.96 -25.04 26.29
C LYS A 139 -15.41 -24.67 25.92
N LEU A 140 -15.67 -23.41 25.58
CA LEU A 140 -17.01 -22.92 25.24
C LEU A 140 -17.39 -23.31 23.80
N ARG A 141 -17.92 -24.53 23.61
CA ARG A 141 -18.15 -25.15 22.28
C ARG A 141 -18.90 -24.25 21.29
N THR A 142 -20.02 -23.65 21.68
CA THR A 142 -20.82 -22.79 20.79
C THR A 142 -20.10 -21.50 20.42
N ILE A 143 -19.42 -20.87 21.38
CA ILE A 143 -18.68 -19.63 21.16
C ILE A 143 -17.46 -19.89 20.28
N THR A 144 -16.73 -20.99 20.51
CA THR A 144 -15.62 -21.40 19.64
C THR A 144 -16.09 -21.62 18.21
N TRP A 145 -17.19 -22.34 18.00
CA TRP A 145 -17.77 -22.52 16.66
C TRP A 145 -18.14 -21.19 16.01
N LEU A 146 -18.79 -20.28 16.74
CA LEU A 146 -19.15 -18.96 16.21
C LEU A 146 -17.91 -18.13 15.84
N LEU A 147 -16.92 -18.06 16.74
CA LEU A 147 -15.69 -17.29 16.52
C LEU A 147 -14.83 -17.87 15.40
N ASP A 148 -14.81 -19.20 15.20
CA ASP A 148 -14.09 -19.84 14.09
C ASP A 148 -14.73 -19.47 12.74
N ASN A 149 -16.06 -19.43 12.66
CA ASN A 149 -16.77 -18.97 11.46
C ASN A 149 -16.48 -17.48 11.18
N VAL A 150 -16.58 -16.62 12.19
CA VAL A 150 -16.26 -15.18 12.07
C VAL A 150 -14.80 -14.98 11.64
N THR A 151 -13.86 -15.68 12.26
CA THR A 151 -12.43 -15.59 11.93
C THR A 151 -12.19 -16.01 10.47
N THR A 152 -12.83 -17.10 10.03
CA THR A 152 -12.76 -17.56 8.64
C THR A 152 -13.28 -16.51 7.67
N ALA A 153 -14.46 -15.93 7.95
CA ALA A 153 -15.04 -14.87 7.13
C ALA A 153 -14.13 -13.63 7.06
N VAL A 154 -13.53 -13.22 8.18
CA VAL A 154 -12.60 -12.08 8.23
C VAL A 154 -11.34 -12.36 7.44
N ILE A 155 -10.73 -13.55 7.54
CA ILE A 155 -9.53 -13.91 6.76
C ILE A 155 -9.82 -13.87 5.25
N VAL A 156 -11.01 -14.31 4.82
CA VAL A 156 -11.42 -14.26 3.41
C VAL A 156 -11.73 -12.82 2.96
N ALA A 157 -12.39 -12.02 3.80
CA ALA A 157 -12.74 -10.64 3.48
C ALA A 157 -11.52 -9.70 3.48
N LEU A 158 -10.52 -9.99 4.32
CA LEU A 158 -9.37 -9.10 4.55
C LEU A 158 -8.61 -8.78 3.25
N PRO A 159 -8.17 -9.75 2.41
CA PRO A 159 -7.52 -9.43 1.14
C PRO A 159 -8.39 -8.61 0.18
N VAL A 160 -9.71 -8.84 0.16
CA VAL A 160 -10.63 -8.10 -0.71
C VAL A 160 -10.74 -6.64 -0.27
N VAL A 161 -10.86 -6.41 1.04
CA VAL A 161 -10.93 -5.07 1.63
C VAL A 161 -9.61 -4.33 1.50
N PHE A 162 -8.47 -5.01 1.70
CA PHE A 162 -7.12 -4.45 1.61
C PHE A 162 -6.52 -4.45 0.19
N TYR A 163 -7.23 -5.02 -0.79
CA TYR A 163 -6.76 -5.07 -2.18
C TYR A 163 -6.38 -3.69 -2.72
N PRO A 164 -7.18 -2.62 -2.51
CA PRO A 164 -6.82 -1.28 -2.95
C PRO A 164 -5.51 -0.77 -2.33
N GLU A 165 -5.27 -1.05 -1.05
CA GLU A 165 -4.07 -0.61 -0.31
C GLU A 165 -2.81 -1.35 -0.77
N LEU A 166 -2.90 -2.68 -0.95
CA LEU A 166 -1.79 -3.48 -1.47
C LEU A 166 -1.39 -3.03 -2.87
N ARG A 167 -2.38 -2.79 -3.74
CA ARG A 167 -2.13 -2.23 -5.07
C ARG A 167 -1.43 -0.87 -4.98
N ARG A 168 -1.95 0.04 -4.17
CA ARG A 168 -1.40 1.40 -4.01
C ARG A 168 0.03 1.41 -3.50
N THR A 169 0.34 0.58 -2.51
CA THR A 169 1.69 0.49 -1.93
C THR A 169 2.69 -0.06 -2.93
N LEU A 170 2.32 -1.09 -3.70
CA LEU A 170 3.15 -1.60 -4.80
C LEU A 170 3.38 -0.54 -5.89
N GLU A 171 2.35 0.25 -6.22
CA GLU A 171 2.48 1.36 -7.17
C GLU A 171 3.41 2.49 -6.67
N GLU A 172 3.45 2.76 -5.36
CA GLU A 172 4.36 3.75 -4.76
C GLU A 172 5.81 3.25 -4.75
N ILE A 173 6.01 1.97 -4.43
CA ILE A 173 7.32 1.32 -4.48
C ILE A 173 7.84 1.32 -5.93
N GLY A 174 6.96 1.03 -6.91
CA GLY A 174 7.31 1.01 -8.33
C GLY A 174 7.69 2.37 -8.92
N ARG A 175 7.26 3.49 -8.31
CA ARG A 175 7.55 4.86 -8.80
C ARG A 175 8.86 5.46 -8.25
N GLY A 176 9.63 4.73 -7.43
CA GLY A 176 10.93 5.18 -6.92
C GLY A 176 10.90 6.33 -5.90
N GLN A 177 9.70 6.79 -5.49
CA GLN A 177 9.53 7.88 -4.53
C GLN A 177 10.02 7.52 -3.11
N PHE A 178 10.04 6.22 -2.79
CA PHE A 178 10.60 5.71 -1.53
C PHE A 178 12.11 5.98 -1.41
N LEU A 179 12.86 5.80 -2.52
CA LEU A 179 14.30 6.08 -2.57
C LEU A 179 14.61 7.58 -2.44
N ALA A 180 13.78 8.44 -3.03
CA ALA A 180 13.94 9.89 -2.94
C ALA A 180 13.80 10.40 -1.50
N ARG A 181 12.87 9.83 -0.72
CA ARG A 181 12.63 10.17 0.69
C ARG A 181 13.77 9.73 1.62
N TRP A 182 14.49 8.67 1.26
CA TRP A 182 15.68 8.22 2.00
C TRP A 182 16.92 9.10 1.76
N ARG A 183 17.01 9.78 0.60
CA ARG A 183 18.15 10.65 0.28
C ARG A 183 18.02 12.08 0.82
N SER A 184 16.81 12.55 1.17
CA SER A 184 16.63 13.90 1.75
C SER A 184 16.82 13.88 3.27
N GLY A 185 18.06 13.66 3.71
CA GLY A 185 18.46 13.86 5.11
C GLY A 185 19.06 15.24 5.29
N SER A 186 18.26 16.26 5.62
CA SER A 186 18.77 17.57 6.05
C SER A 186 17.63 18.48 6.50
N ALA A 187 17.71 18.95 7.76
CA ALA A 187 16.84 19.91 8.46
C ALA A 187 15.37 19.47 8.65
N SER A 188 14.77 19.81 9.79
CA SER A 188 13.33 19.61 10.03
C SER A 188 12.56 20.44 9.00
N PRO A 189 11.94 19.83 7.97
CA PRO A 189 11.34 20.59 6.86
C PRO A 189 10.18 21.48 7.33
N TYR A 190 9.69 21.24 8.54
CA TYR A 190 8.52 21.87 9.11
C TYR A 190 8.73 23.32 9.58
N ALA A 191 9.93 23.69 10.02
CA ALA A 191 10.20 25.04 10.50
C ALA A 191 10.28 26.07 9.35
N GLU A 192 10.80 25.65 8.21
CA GLU A 192 10.81 26.50 7.01
C GLU A 192 9.39 26.62 6.43
N VAL A 193 8.67 25.50 6.36
CA VAL A 193 7.30 25.46 5.83
C VAL A 193 6.32 26.24 6.70
N SER A 194 6.42 26.18 8.04
CA SER A 194 5.56 26.96 8.93
C SER A 194 5.70 28.46 8.69
N GLY A 195 6.94 28.94 8.50
CA GLY A 195 7.22 30.34 8.17
C GLY A 195 6.64 30.75 6.82
N VAL A 196 6.83 29.93 5.78
CA VAL A 196 6.29 30.20 4.43
C VAL A 196 4.77 30.22 4.44
N VAL A 197 4.11 29.25 5.09
CA VAL A 197 2.65 29.20 5.19
C VAL A 197 2.11 30.38 5.99
N ALA A 198 2.77 30.77 7.08
CA ALA A 198 2.34 31.91 7.89
C ALA A 198 2.38 33.23 7.11
N ARG A 199 3.48 33.49 6.38
CA ARG A 199 3.60 34.68 5.51
C ARG A 199 2.58 34.66 4.37
N ALA A 200 2.43 33.53 3.70
CA ALA A 200 1.43 33.38 2.64
C ALA A 200 -0.01 33.64 3.16
N ALA A 201 -0.36 33.09 4.32
CA ALA A 201 -1.65 33.30 4.94
C ALA A 201 -1.87 34.77 5.35
N ALA A 202 -0.84 35.44 5.87
CA ALA A 202 -0.89 36.87 6.20
C ALA A 202 -1.08 37.74 4.95
N ALA A 203 -0.37 37.45 3.87
CA ALA A 203 -0.51 38.16 2.60
C ALA A 203 -1.92 37.97 1.99
N LEU A 204 -2.44 36.74 1.99
CA LEU A 204 -3.79 36.42 1.51
C LEU A 204 -4.86 37.07 2.39
N SER A 205 -4.66 37.10 3.71
CA SER A 205 -5.53 37.76 4.68
C SER A 205 -5.64 39.27 4.43
N ALA A 206 -4.51 39.94 4.20
CA ALA A 206 -4.47 41.38 3.89
C ALA A 206 -5.27 41.73 2.63
N GLN A 207 -5.32 40.81 1.65
CA GLN A 207 -6.07 40.95 0.41
C GLN A 207 -7.49 40.36 0.48
N ARG A 208 -7.89 39.79 1.63
CA ARG A 208 -9.15 39.03 1.82
C ARG A 208 -9.37 37.94 0.78
N ILE A 209 -8.29 37.27 0.39
CA ILE A 209 -8.34 36.12 -0.51
C ILE A 209 -8.55 34.86 0.32
N GLY A 210 -9.59 34.09 -0.02
CA GLY A 210 -9.92 32.84 0.66
C GLY A 210 -8.86 31.76 0.43
N ALA A 211 -8.39 31.14 1.51
CA ALA A 211 -7.37 30.10 1.42
C ALA A 211 -7.68 28.91 2.34
N LEU A 212 -7.26 27.73 1.92
CA LEU A 212 -7.44 26.48 2.64
C LEU A 212 -6.20 25.59 2.48
N ILE A 213 -5.30 25.64 3.46
CA ILE A 213 -3.98 25.01 3.40
C ILE A 213 -3.92 23.89 4.43
N VAL A 214 -3.70 22.67 3.96
CA VAL A 214 -3.63 21.46 4.78
C VAL A 214 -2.18 21.04 4.91
N LEU A 215 -1.70 20.93 6.14
CA LEU A 215 -0.39 20.39 6.47
C LEU A 215 -0.56 18.96 6.97
N GLN A 216 -0.10 18.00 6.16
CA GLN A 216 -0.13 16.59 6.52
C GLN A 216 0.87 16.29 7.65
N ARG A 217 0.43 15.49 8.62
CA ARG A 217 1.26 14.92 9.67
C ARG A 217 1.40 13.40 9.54
N GLU A 218 1.00 12.62 10.55
CA GLU A 218 1.22 11.18 10.60
C GLU A 218 0.21 10.44 9.74
N LEU A 219 -1.06 10.84 9.79
CA LEU A 219 -2.10 10.23 8.98
C LEU A 219 -1.92 10.59 7.50
N GLY A 220 -1.90 9.57 6.66
CA GLY A 220 -1.89 9.71 5.21
C GLY A 220 -3.19 10.37 4.72
N LEU A 221 -3.07 11.44 3.93
CA LEU A 221 -4.21 12.15 3.32
C LEU A 221 -4.44 11.79 1.85
N LYS A 222 -4.02 10.59 1.44
CA LYS A 222 -3.94 10.21 0.02
C LYS A 222 -5.29 10.31 -0.70
N GLU A 223 -6.39 9.92 -0.04
CA GLU A 223 -7.74 10.01 -0.59
C GLU A 223 -8.12 11.45 -1.00
N TYR A 224 -7.67 12.45 -0.24
CA TYR A 224 -7.90 13.86 -0.54
C TYR A 224 -6.89 14.38 -1.56
N ILE A 225 -5.64 13.89 -1.52
CA ILE A 225 -4.61 14.25 -2.50
C ILE A 225 -5.05 13.83 -3.91
N ASP A 226 -5.54 12.60 -4.05
CA ASP A 226 -5.95 12.01 -5.33
C ASP A 226 -7.24 12.67 -5.90
N SER A 227 -7.99 13.41 -5.07
CA SER A 227 -9.18 14.16 -5.51
C SER A 227 -8.85 15.47 -6.24
N GLY A 228 -7.64 16.01 -6.03
CA GLY A 228 -7.21 17.29 -6.57
C GLY A 228 -6.32 17.17 -7.80
N ILE A 229 -5.73 18.30 -8.19
CA ILE A 229 -4.75 18.37 -9.28
C ILE A 229 -3.36 18.19 -8.66
N ALA A 230 -2.63 17.14 -9.10
CA ALA A 230 -1.27 16.89 -8.67
C ALA A 230 -0.31 17.98 -9.15
N LEU A 231 0.52 18.51 -8.24
CA LEU A 231 1.51 19.55 -8.52
C LEU A 231 2.95 19.08 -8.23
N ASP A 232 3.17 18.42 -7.10
CA ASP A 232 4.48 17.98 -6.60
C ASP A 232 5.59 19.06 -6.62
N ALA A 233 5.23 20.29 -6.22
CA ALA A 233 6.12 21.45 -6.20
C ALA A 233 6.71 21.71 -4.81
N LEU A 234 7.86 22.40 -4.73
CA LEU A 234 8.37 22.90 -3.45
C LEU A 234 7.44 23.99 -2.90
N VAL A 235 7.31 24.05 -1.58
CA VAL A 235 6.50 25.07 -0.92
C VAL A 235 7.23 26.42 -0.98
N SER A 236 6.58 27.42 -1.57
CA SER A 236 7.03 28.81 -1.61
C SER A 236 5.84 29.74 -1.38
N GLU A 237 6.10 30.94 -0.87
CA GLU A 237 5.05 31.92 -0.57
C GLU A 237 4.32 32.35 -1.86
N GLU A 238 5.08 32.59 -2.92
CA GLU A 238 4.61 33.02 -4.23
C GLU A 238 3.68 31.97 -4.86
N LEU A 239 4.07 30.69 -4.78
CA LEU A 239 3.25 29.60 -5.29
C LEU A 239 1.93 29.47 -4.52
N LEU A 240 1.96 29.55 -3.18
CA LEU A 240 0.73 29.50 -2.38
C LEU A 240 -0.20 30.65 -2.72
N ARG A 241 0.34 31.87 -2.86
CA ARG A 241 -0.44 33.04 -3.27
C ARG A 241 -1.06 32.87 -4.65
N ASN A 242 -0.29 32.40 -5.63
CA ASN A 242 -0.77 32.15 -7.00
C ASN A 242 -1.83 31.03 -7.06
N ILE A 243 -1.75 30.01 -6.22
CA ILE A 243 -2.76 28.95 -6.18
C ILE A 243 -4.12 29.51 -5.73
N PHE A 244 -4.12 30.37 -4.71
CA PHE A 244 -5.36 30.96 -4.17
C PHE A 244 -5.82 32.24 -4.87
N GLU A 245 -5.09 32.70 -5.90
CA GLU A 245 -5.48 33.86 -6.69
C GLU A 245 -6.92 33.71 -7.21
N PRO A 246 -7.81 34.69 -6.94
CA PRO A 246 -9.19 34.62 -7.39
C PRO A 246 -9.28 34.35 -8.90
N ARG A 247 -10.21 33.48 -9.31
CA ARG A 247 -10.42 33.09 -10.73
C ARG A 247 -9.34 32.19 -11.33
N SER A 248 -8.32 31.78 -10.58
CA SER A 248 -7.39 30.72 -10.99
C SER A 248 -8.10 29.36 -11.04
N PRO A 249 -7.80 28.44 -11.97
CA PRO A 249 -8.37 27.10 -11.93
C PRO A 249 -8.06 26.29 -10.65
N LEU A 250 -7.06 26.72 -9.86
CA LEU A 250 -6.58 26.00 -8.68
C LEU A 250 -7.12 26.53 -7.34
N HIS A 251 -7.72 27.72 -7.30
CA HIS A 251 -8.11 28.40 -6.04
C HIS A 251 -9.32 27.78 -5.32
N ASP A 252 -10.09 26.95 -6.03
CA ASP A 252 -11.34 26.38 -5.53
C ASP A 252 -11.10 25.02 -4.88
N GLY A 253 -10.72 25.04 -3.59
CA GLY A 253 -10.51 23.85 -2.78
C GLY A 253 -9.31 23.97 -1.86
N ALA A 254 -8.83 22.83 -1.38
CA ALA A 254 -7.69 22.78 -0.47
C ALA A 254 -6.36 22.54 -1.20
N VAL A 255 -5.29 23.08 -0.63
CA VAL A 255 -3.90 22.72 -0.97
C VAL A 255 -3.38 21.77 0.09
N ILE A 256 -2.81 20.63 -0.32
CA ILE A 256 -2.25 19.65 0.61
C ILE A 256 -0.72 19.66 0.52
N ILE A 257 -0.09 19.95 1.65
CA ILE A 257 1.36 20.00 1.82
C ILE A 257 1.81 18.76 2.61
N GLN A 258 2.80 18.04 2.08
CA GLN A 258 3.44 16.91 2.74
C GLN A 258 4.95 17.17 2.83
N GLY A 259 5.47 17.32 4.06
CA GLY A 259 6.85 17.75 4.27
C GLY A 259 7.06 19.17 3.72
N ASN A 260 8.01 19.34 2.80
CA ASN A 260 8.30 20.61 2.13
C ASN A 260 7.72 20.72 0.71
N ARG A 261 6.76 19.87 0.34
CA ARG A 261 6.18 19.86 -1.00
C ARG A 261 4.66 19.99 -0.97
N ILE A 262 4.14 20.77 -1.92
CA ILE A 262 2.73 20.81 -2.27
C ILE A 262 2.43 19.58 -3.12
N ARG A 263 1.65 18.65 -2.60
CA ARG A 263 1.30 17.42 -3.32
C ARG A 263 0.23 17.68 -4.36
N SER A 264 -0.82 18.38 -3.96
CA SER A 264 -1.93 18.72 -4.83
C SER A 264 -2.63 20.00 -4.38
N ALA A 265 -3.33 20.62 -5.33
CA ALA A 265 -4.22 21.75 -5.11
C ALA A 265 -5.64 21.39 -5.59
N ARG A 266 -6.63 22.24 -5.29
CA ARG A 266 -8.03 22.01 -5.64
C ARG A 266 -8.60 20.71 -5.03
N CYS A 267 -8.09 20.29 -3.89
CA CYS A 267 -8.52 19.07 -3.21
C CYS A 267 -9.89 19.26 -2.59
N VAL A 268 -10.74 18.24 -2.69
CA VAL A 268 -12.06 18.22 -2.06
C VAL A 268 -11.93 17.63 -0.66
N LEU A 269 -12.40 18.35 0.34
CA LEU A 269 -12.33 17.94 1.74
C LEU A 269 -13.74 17.64 2.30
N PRO A 270 -13.86 16.78 3.32
CA PRO A 270 -15.13 16.51 3.97
C PRO A 270 -15.56 17.73 4.79
N LEU A 271 -16.87 18.01 4.81
CA LEU A 271 -17.44 19.09 5.61
C LEU A 271 -17.91 18.54 6.95
N THR A 272 -17.62 19.23 8.05
CA THR A 272 -18.22 18.90 9.35
C THR A 272 -19.71 19.26 9.38
N SER A 273 -20.49 18.44 10.08
CA SER A 273 -21.88 18.72 10.44
C SER A 273 -22.02 19.41 11.81
N GLY A 274 -20.93 19.62 12.53
CA GLY A 274 -20.93 20.27 13.84
C GLY A 274 -21.30 21.75 13.76
N ASP A 275 -21.86 22.28 14.85
CA ASP A 275 -22.15 23.71 14.98
C ASP A 275 -20.84 24.48 15.23
N LEU A 276 -20.48 25.35 14.28
CA LEU A 276 -19.29 26.20 14.34
C LEU A 276 -19.62 27.67 14.67
N GLY A 277 -20.90 27.95 15.00
CA GLY A 277 -21.42 29.29 15.19
C GLY A 277 -21.69 30.02 13.87
N SER A 278 -22.13 31.27 13.98
CA SER A 278 -22.44 32.13 12.83
C SER A 278 -21.18 32.65 12.12
N GLY A 279 -21.32 33.01 10.83
CA GLY A 279 -20.22 33.58 10.03
C GLY A 279 -19.16 32.57 9.57
N VAL A 280 -19.53 31.29 9.47
CA VAL A 280 -18.62 30.20 9.08
C VAL A 280 -18.91 29.73 7.67
N GLY A 281 -17.98 30.00 6.76
CA GLY A 281 -18.05 29.55 5.37
C GLY A 281 -17.73 28.06 5.17
N THR A 282 -17.86 27.61 3.93
CA THR A 282 -17.59 26.21 3.52
C THR A 282 -16.14 25.80 3.75
N ARG A 283 -15.15 26.67 3.50
CA ARG A 283 -13.73 26.40 3.76
C ARG A 283 -13.43 26.11 5.24
N HIS A 284 -14.11 26.80 6.15
CA HIS A 284 -13.96 26.54 7.58
C HIS A 284 -14.58 25.19 7.97
N ARG A 285 -15.75 24.85 7.43
CA ARG A 285 -16.38 23.53 7.63
C ARG A 285 -15.51 22.40 7.07
N ALA A 286 -14.89 22.63 5.91
CA ALA A 286 -13.93 21.70 5.30
C ALA A 286 -12.69 21.49 6.17
N ALA A 287 -12.14 22.56 6.73
CA ALA A 287 -10.99 22.50 7.61
C ALA A 287 -11.28 21.70 8.89
N VAL A 288 -12.41 21.96 9.52
CA VAL A 288 -12.82 21.22 10.72
C VAL A 288 -13.15 19.77 10.39
N GLY A 289 -13.90 19.50 9.31
CA GLY A 289 -14.25 18.14 8.90
C GLY A 289 -13.02 17.27 8.62
N LEU A 290 -11.98 17.83 7.98
CA LEU A 290 -10.72 17.12 7.80
C LEU A 290 -9.98 16.91 9.15
N ALA A 291 -9.96 17.93 10.02
CA ALA A 291 -9.30 17.87 11.31
C ALA A 291 -10.00 16.94 12.34
N GLU A 292 -11.27 16.58 12.12
CA GLU A 292 -11.98 15.56 12.90
C GLU A 292 -11.54 14.15 12.50
N GLN A 293 -11.27 13.94 11.21
CA GLN A 293 -10.97 12.62 10.65
C GLN A 293 -9.46 12.33 10.56
N SER A 294 -8.62 13.34 10.77
CA SER A 294 -7.16 13.24 10.65
C SER A 294 -6.43 14.04 11.73
N ASP A 295 -5.12 13.82 11.85
CA ASP A 295 -4.25 14.65 12.70
C ASP A 295 -3.65 15.84 11.93
N ALA A 296 -4.17 16.16 10.75
CA ALA A 296 -3.70 17.26 9.93
C ALA A 296 -3.95 18.62 10.61
N VAL A 297 -3.06 19.57 10.31
CA VAL A 297 -3.21 20.96 10.72
C VAL A 297 -3.71 21.75 9.52
N VAL A 298 -4.86 22.38 9.64
CA VAL A 298 -5.48 23.10 8.51
C VAL A 298 -5.54 24.58 8.79
N VAL A 299 -4.92 25.39 7.94
CA VAL A 299 -4.97 26.86 7.98
C VAL A 299 -6.07 27.32 7.04
N VAL A 300 -6.92 28.24 7.51
CA VAL A 300 -8.00 28.84 6.73
C VAL A 300 -7.85 30.35 6.74
N VAL A 301 -8.03 30.99 5.60
CA VAL A 301 -8.18 32.44 5.48
C VAL A 301 -9.58 32.71 4.97
N SER A 302 -10.34 33.53 5.70
CA SER A 302 -11.70 33.91 5.32
C SER A 302 -11.69 34.89 4.15
N GLU A 303 -12.44 34.60 3.09
CA GLU A 303 -12.63 35.53 1.95
C GLU A 303 -13.52 36.72 2.30
N GLU A 304 -14.41 36.57 3.29
CA GLU A 304 -15.33 37.64 3.70
C GLU A 304 -14.64 38.62 4.66
N THR A 305 -13.90 38.09 5.63
CA THR A 305 -13.38 38.87 6.77
C THR A 305 -11.86 39.00 6.77
N GLY A 306 -11.13 38.21 5.98
CA GLY A 306 -9.68 38.11 6.04
C GLY A 306 -9.16 37.40 7.29
N ILE A 307 -10.02 36.94 8.21
CA ILE A 307 -9.60 36.31 9.46
C ILE A 307 -8.85 35.01 9.17
N ILE A 308 -7.65 34.89 9.75
CA ILE A 308 -6.86 33.67 9.73
C ILE A 308 -7.32 32.76 10.88
N SER A 309 -7.61 31.51 10.53
CA SER A 309 -8.06 30.47 11.45
C SER A 309 -7.22 29.20 11.29
N LEU A 310 -7.17 28.39 12.35
CA LEU A 310 -6.45 27.14 12.42
C LEU A 310 -7.39 26.04 12.93
N ALA A 311 -7.55 24.96 12.17
CA ALA A 311 -8.29 23.79 12.59
C ALA A 311 -7.34 22.63 12.96
N VAL A 312 -7.48 22.12 14.18
CA VAL A 312 -6.70 20.98 14.71
C VAL A 312 -7.59 20.14 15.61
N GLY A 313 -7.63 18.82 15.39
CA GLY A 313 -8.39 17.89 16.23
C GLY A 313 -9.87 18.25 16.34
N GLY A 314 -10.49 18.66 15.23
CA GLY A 314 -11.90 19.06 15.16
C GLY A 314 -12.26 20.40 15.82
N ARG A 315 -11.28 21.19 16.28
CA ARG A 315 -11.52 22.52 16.86
C ARG A 315 -11.02 23.61 15.93
N LEU A 316 -11.81 24.67 15.76
CA LEU A 316 -11.44 25.85 14.99
C LEU A 316 -11.00 26.98 15.93
N GLN A 317 -9.72 27.35 15.84
CA GLN A 317 -9.15 28.52 16.51
C GLN A 317 -9.12 29.68 15.52
N ARG A 318 -9.49 30.90 15.92
CA ARG A 318 -9.60 32.07 15.03
C ARG A 318 -8.69 33.21 15.49
N TYR A 319 -8.55 34.24 14.65
CA TYR A 319 -7.83 35.49 14.93
C TYR A 319 -6.32 35.30 15.12
N PHE A 320 -5.71 34.53 14.22
CA PHE A 320 -4.25 34.45 14.15
C PHE A 320 -3.65 35.63 13.39
N ASN A 321 -2.49 36.08 13.84
CA ASN A 321 -1.58 36.92 13.07
C ASN A 321 -0.40 36.06 12.58
N GLU A 322 0.46 36.60 11.71
CA GLU A 322 1.60 35.86 11.14
C GLU A 322 2.47 35.19 12.22
N VAL A 323 2.87 35.95 13.25
CA VAL A 323 3.77 35.47 14.31
C VAL A 323 3.15 34.33 15.11
N ARG A 324 1.92 34.53 15.60
CA ARG A 324 1.19 33.50 16.37
C ARG A 324 0.86 32.27 15.52
N LEU A 325 0.53 32.47 14.24
CA LEU A 325 0.29 31.36 13.33
C LEU A 325 1.56 30.52 13.18
N ARG A 326 2.71 31.16 12.91
CA ARG A 326 4.00 30.48 12.76
C ARG A 326 4.34 29.67 14.01
N GLU A 327 4.28 30.27 15.19
CA GLU A 327 4.54 29.58 16.46
C GLU A 327 3.60 28.40 16.68
N ARG A 328 2.31 28.56 16.35
CA ARG A 328 1.32 27.51 16.52
C ARG A 328 1.50 26.36 15.53
N LEU A 329 1.88 26.66 14.29
CA LEU A 329 2.25 25.67 13.28
C LEU A 329 3.50 24.90 13.71
N GLU A 330 4.54 25.61 14.16
CA GLU A 330 5.76 24.97 14.67
C GLU A 330 5.44 24.03 15.84
N TYR A 331 4.63 24.47 16.80
CA TYR A 331 4.19 23.63 17.91
C TYR A 331 3.51 22.34 17.42
N HIS A 332 2.52 22.44 16.51
CA HIS A 332 1.77 21.26 16.07
C HIS A 332 2.54 20.35 15.10
N LEU A 333 3.54 20.86 14.39
CA LEU A 333 4.37 20.09 13.45
C LEU A 333 5.63 19.49 14.12
N GLN A 334 6.21 20.17 15.13
CA GLN A 334 7.39 19.68 15.86
C GLN A 334 7.00 18.76 17.03
N ASN A 335 5.99 19.13 17.82
CA ASN A 335 5.46 18.25 18.85
C ASN A 335 4.55 17.22 18.19
N LYS A 336 5.17 16.10 17.80
CA LYS A 336 4.52 14.86 17.42
C LYS A 336 3.59 14.41 18.54
N GLY A 337 2.35 14.87 18.49
CA GLY A 337 1.19 14.24 19.12
C GLY A 337 1.35 13.83 20.58
N GLU A 338 1.62 14.75 21.50
CA GLU A 338 1.12 14.56 22.87
C GLU A 338 -0.39 14.85 22.87
N ARG A 339 -1.19 13.86 22.47
CA ARG A 339 -2.59 13.84 22.84
C ARG A 339 -2.67 13.57 24.34
N ARG A 340 -2.65 14.63 25.14
CA ARG A 340 -3.28 14.60 26.46
C ARG A 340 -4.80 14.59 26.21
N PHE A 341 -5.35 13.39 26.06
CA PHE A 341 -6.78 13.17 26.24
C PHE A 341 -7.11 13.51 27.69
N THR A 342 -7.52 14.75 27.95
CA THR A 342 -8.22 15.10 29.19
C THR A 342 -9.65 14.58 29.04
N PHE A 343 -9.90 13.40 29.62
CA PHE A 343 -11.23 13.03 30.12
C PHE A 343 -11.52 13.89 31.36
N GLY A 344 -12.75 14.42 31.48
CA GLY A 344 -13.25 15.22 32.61
C GLY A 344 -13.31 16.71 32.28
N GLY A 345 -14.50 17.32 32.18
CA GLY A 345 -15.26 17.91 33.29
C GLY A 345 -14.92 19.41 33.29
N ASP A 346 -15.84 20.37 33.20
CA ASP A 346 -17.09 20.52 33.92
C ASP A 346 -18.09 21.43 33.16
N TYR A 347 -19.32 21.39 33.65
CA TYR A 347 -20.55 22.10 33.28
C TYR A 347 -20.42 23.61 33.11
#